data_AF-A0A7W0TX59-F1
#
_entry.id   AF-A0A7W0TX59-F1
#
_cell.length_a   1.000
_cell.length_b   1.000
_cell.length_c   1.000
_cell.angle_alpha   90.00
_cell.angle_beta   90.00
_cell.angle_gamma   90.00
#
_symmetry.space_group_name_H-M   'P 1'
#
loop_
_entity.id
_entity.type
_entity.pdbx_description
1 polymer ?
#
loop_
_entity_poly.entity_id
_entity_poly.type
_entity_poly.pdbx_seq_one_letter_code
_entity_poly.pdbx_strand_id
1 'polypeptide(L)'
;LQAGDTSAAALDRYRLARRRTFTAKRQVCWIVQGFIGSPPLMNYVTDRLARREDLGLTLSGVLGNFRPATEALSPAFLVKLLRP
;
A
#
# COMPACT_ATOMS: atom_id res chain seq x y z
N LEU A 1 -5.39 -24.87 25.50
CA LEU A 1 -5.06 -24.99 24.06
C LEU A 1 -4.26 -26.27 23.90
N GLN A 2 -4.81 -27.29 23.23
CA GLN A 2 -4.02 -28.47 22.86
C GLN A 2 -2.91 -28.02 21.90
N ALA A 3 -1.67 -28.48 22.13
CA ALA A 3 -0.55 -28.16 21.27
C ALA A 3 -0.84 -28.68 19.84
N GLY A 4 -0.97 -27.77 18.87
CA GLY A 4 -1.21 -28.12 17.46
C GLY A 4 -2.63 -27.93 16.94
N ASP A 5 -3.58 -27.41 17.74
CA ASP A 5 -4.90 -27.07 17.23
C ASP A 5 -4.82 -25.92 16.19
N THR A 6 -5.02 -26.27 14.92
CA THR A 6 -5.05 -25.36 13.77
C THR A 6 -6.47 -25.12 13.25
N SER A 7 -7.48 -25.43 14.05
CA SER A 7 -8.88 -25.15 13.72
C SER A 7 -9.11 -23.67 13.42
N ALA A 8 -10.15 -23.39 12.62
CA ALA A 8 -10.50 -22.02 12.24
C ALA A 8 -10.77 -21.13 13.46
N ALA A 9 -11.34 -21.69 14.53
CA ALA A 9 -11.61 -20.98 15.78
C ALA A 9 -10.33 -20.64 16.55
N ALA A 10 -9.39 -21.59 16.67
CA ALA A 10 -8.11 -21.36 17.34
C ALA A 10 -7.25 -20.32 16.60
N LEU A 11 -7.32 -20.29 15.26
CA LEU A 11 -6.58 -19.34 14.43
C LEU A 11 -7.25 -17.98 14.24
N ASP A 12 -8.46 -17.76 14.77
CA ASP A 12 -9.23 -16.55 14.47
C ASP A 12 -8.53 -15.28 14.99
N ARG A 13 -7.98 -15.34 16.20
CA ARG A 13 -7.19 -14.22 16.77
C ARG A 13 -5.96 -13.90 15.92
N TYR A 14 -5.28 -14.92 15.40
CA TYR A 14 -4.16 -14.75 14.49
C TYR A 14 -4.61 -14.13 13.16
N ARG A 15 -5.73 -14.59 12.60
CA ARG A 15 -6.31 -14.03 11.37
C ARG A 15 -6.67 -12.55 11.56
N LEU A 16 -7.26 -12.18 12.69
CA LEU A 16 -7.60 -10.79 13.00
C LEU A 16 -6.35 -9.92 13.09
N ALA A 17 -5.32 -10.38 13.82
CA ALA A 17 -4.04 -9.68 13.91
C ALA A 17 -3.38 -9.52 12.54
N ARG A 18 -3.34 -10.59 11.74
CA ARG A 18 -2.77 -10.56 10.39
C ARG A 18 -3.56 -9.65 9.46
N ARG A 19 -4.89 -9.65 9.52
CA ARG A 19 -5.69 -8.69 8.75
C ARG A 19 -5.33 -7.25 9.11
N ARG A 20 -5.30 -6.90 10.40
CA ARG A 20 -4.93 -5.55 10.85
C ARG A 20 -3.55 -5.11 10.34
N THR A 21 -2.54 -5.97 10.45
CA THR A 21 -1.17 -5.67 9.98
C THR A 21 -1.10 -5.49 8.46
N PHE A 22 -1.90 -6.23 7.69
CA PHE A 22 -1.82 -6.24 6.22
C PHE A 22 -2.88 -5.40 5.51
N THR A 23 -3.85 -4.81 6.22
CA THR A 23 -4.89 -3.94 5.60
C THR A 23 -4.26 -2.80 4.81
N ALA A 24 -3.27 -2.11 5.39
CA ALA A 24 -2.60 -1.00 4.72
C ALA A 24 -1.82 -1.46 3.48
N LYS A 25 -1.13 -2.61 3.56
CA LYS A 25 -0.45 -3.20 2.39
C LYS A 25 -1.43 -3.56 1.27
N ARG A 26 -2.59 -4.12 1.63
CA ARG A 26 -3.65 -4.45 0.66
C ARG A 26 -4.15 -3.19 -0.06
N GLN A 27 -4.34 -2.08 0.66
CA GLN A 27 -4.75 -0.82 0.04
C GLN A 27 -3.70 -0.27 -0.93
N VAL A 28 -2.40 -0.35 -0.59
CA VAL A 28 -1.32 0.02 -1.53
C VAL A 28 -1.39 -0.81 -2.81
N CYS A 29 -1.57 -2.13 -2.69
CA CYS A 29 -1.72 -3.00 -3.86
C CYS A 29 -2.91 -2.60 -4.75
N TRP A 30 -4.06 -2.27 -4.16
CA TRP A 30 -5.23 -1.80 -4.93
C TRP A 30 -4.96 -0.51 -5.70
N ILE A 31 -4.24 0.44 -5.10
CA ILE A 31 -3.88 1.69 -5.77
C ILE A 31 -2.91 1.43 -6.93
N VAL A 32 -1.86 0.65 -6.70
CA VAL A 32 -0.89 0.28 -7.74
C VAL A 32 -1.60 -0.47 -8.88
N GLN A 33 -2.50 -1.39 -8.56
CA GLN A 33 -3.32 -2.09 -9.56
C GLN A 33 -4.24 -1.14 -10.32
N GLY A 34 -4.82 -0.13 -9.65
CA GLY A 34 -5.59 0.92 -10.31
C GLY A 34 -4.78 1.73 -11.31
N PHE A 35 -3.53 2.05 -10.99
CA PHE A 35 -2.60 2.70 -11.92
C PHE A 35 -2.21 1.79 -13.08
N ILE A 36 -1.85 0.54 -12.81
CA ILE A 36 -1.50 -0.46 -13.84
C ILE A 36 -2.67 -0.69 -14.80
N GLY A 37 -3.91 -0.70 -14.29
CA GLY A 37 -5.12 -0.85 -15.09
C GLY A 37 -5.42 0.32 -16.04
N SER A 38 -4.67 1.44 -15.95
CA SER A 38 -4.84 2.61 -16.80
C SER A 38 -3.49 3.10 -17.33
N PRO A 39 -3.06 2.66 -18.52
CA PRO A 39 -1.77 3.04 -19.12
C PRO A 39 -1.51 4.56 -19.20
N PRO A 40 -2.50 5.42 -19.55
CA PRO A 40 -2.30 6.88 -19.56
C PRO A 40 -2.01 7.44 -18.16
N LEU A 41 -2.70 6.92 -17.14
CA LEU A 41 -2.52 7.34 -15.76
C LEU A 41 -1.18 6.86 -15.21
N MET A 42 -0.76 5.65 -15.58
CA MET A 42 0.56 5.12 -15.20
C MET A 42 1.67 6.00 -15.76
N ASN A 43 1.65 6.31 -17.07
CA ASN A 43 2.63 7.19 -17.72
C ASN A 43 2.67 8.58 -17.09
N TYR A 44 1.50 9.15 -16.78
CA TYR A 44 1.40 10.44 -16.11
C TYR A 44 2.07 10.44 -14.73
N VAL A 45 1.81 9.39 -13.95
CA VAL A 45 2.35 9.24 -12.60
C VAL A 45 3.85 8.98 -12.63
N THR A 46 4.36 8.11 -13.51
CA THR A 46 5.82 7.86 -13.61
C THR A 46 6.58 9.10 -14.07
N ASP A 47 6.08 9.83 -15.07
CA ASP A 47 6.71 11.08 -15.52
C ASP A 47 6.77 12.12 -14.40
N ARG A 48 5.74 12.16 -13.54
CA ARG A 48 5.68 13.08 -12.41
C ARG A 48 6.54 12.64 -11.23
N LEU A 49 6.66 11.34 -10.98
CA LEU A 49 7.62 10.79 -10.01
C LEU A 49 9.05 11.08 -10.44
N ALA A 50 9.37 10.92 -11.73
CA ALA A 50 10.70 11.22 -12.27
C ALA A 50 11.07 12.70 -12.08
N ARG A 51 10.09 13.59 -12.13
CA ARG A 51 10.27 15.04 -11.89
C ARG A 51 10.23 15.45 -10.41
N ARG A 52 9.90 14.55 -9.47
CA ARG A 52 9.73 14.85 -8.04
C ARG A 52 10.31 13.73 -7.17
N GLU A 53 11.63 13.76 -6.97
CA GLU A 53 12.38 12.74 -6.20
C GLU A 53 11.80 12.48 -4.80
N ASP A 54 11.37 13.49 -4.06
CA ASP A 54 10.77 13.33 -2.72
C ASP A 54 9.52 12.42 -2.71
N LEU A 55 8.70 12.52 -3.76
CA LEU A 55 7.50 11.68 -3.91
C LEU A 55 7.89 10.24 -4.30
N GLY A 56 8.93 10.09 -5.13
CA GLY A 56 9.50 8.80 -5.48
C GLY A 56 10.10 8.07 -4.27
N LEU A 57 10.84 8.78 -3.42
CA LEU A 57 11.40 8.25 -2.18
C LEU A 57 10.31 7.84 -1.18
N THR A 58 9.25 8.62 -1.08
CA THR A 58 8.09 8.29 -0.22
C THR A 58 7.39 7.02 -0.72
N LEU A 59 7.17 6.91 -2.02
CA LEU A 59 6.55 5.73 -2.62
C LEU A 59 7.43 4.48 -2.46
N SER A 60 8.74 4.60 -2.74
CA SER A 60 9.71 3.52 -2.57
C SER A 60 9.82 3.08 -1.10
N GLY A 61 9.83 4.02 -0.16
CA GLY A 61 9.85 3.73 1.28
C GLY A 61 8.58 3.01 1.76
N VAL A 62 7.41 3.36 1.22
CA VAL A 62 6.16 2.66 1.53
C VAL A 62 6.10 1.27 0.88
N LEU A 63 6.53 1.14 -0.38
CA LEU A 63 6.60 -0.16 -1.07
C LEU A 63 7.59 -1.11 -0.41
N GLY A 64 8.74 -0.59 0.02
CA GLY A 64 9.77 -1.33 0.76
C GLY A 64 9.42 -1.59 2.23
N ASN A 65 8.26 -1.14 2.70
CA ASN A 65 7.81 -1.29 4.08
C ASN A 65 8.75 -0.64 5.12
N PHE A 66 9.57 0.32 4.68
CA PHE A 66 10.43 1.16 5.52
C PHE A 66 9.66 2.35 6.12
N ARG A 67 8.52 2.70 5.53
CA ARG A 67 7.59 3.72 6.02
C ARG A 67 6.18 3.16 6.14
N PRO A 68 5.36 3.68 7.09
CA PRO A 68 4.00 3.22 7.23
C PRO A 68 3.21 3.52 5.95
N ALA A 69 2.50 2.51 5.44
CA ALA A 69 1.77 2.61 4.18
C ALA A 69 0.69 3.73 4.17
N THR A 70 0.26 4.18 5.35
CA THR A 70 -0.64 5.33 5.53
C THR A 70 -0.08 6.64 4.98
N GLU A 71 1.24 6.79 4.84
CA GLU A 71 1.86 8.00 4.26
C GLU A 71 1.58 8.12 2.75
N ALA A 72 1.81 7.06 1.98
CA ALA A 72 1.50 7.05 0.54
C ALA A 72 0.02 6.79 0.23
N LEU A 73 -0.75 6.28 1.20
CA LEU A 73 -2.20 6.09 1.11
C LEU A 73 -3.01 7.33 1.51
N SER A 74 -2.36 8.39 2.00
CA SER A 74 -3.10 9.59 2.37
C SER A 74 -3.74 10.21 1.12
N PRO A 75 -5.03 10.60 1.17
CA PRO A 75 -5.66 11.38 0.10
C PRO A 75 -4.84 12.63 -0.25
N ALA A 76 -4.14 13.20 0.73
CA ALA A 76 -3.20 14.28 0.56
C ALA A 76 -2.00 13.92 -0.33
N PHE A 77 -1.42 12.71 -0.21
CA PHE A 77 -0.35 12.24 -1.09
C PHE A 77 -0.85 12.04 -2.52
N LEU A 78 -2.03 11.42 -2.69
CA LEU A 78 -2.65 11.25 -4.01
C LEU A 78 -2.96 12.60 -4.67
N VAL A 79 -3.47 13.56 -3.91
CA VAL A 79 -3.72 14.93 -4.40
C VAL A 79 -2.39 15.63 -4.74
N LYS A 80 -1.34 15.52 -3.91
CA LYS A 80 -0.02 16.09 -4.23
C LYS A 80 0.61 15.45 -5.47
N LEU A 81 0.37 14.17 -5.67
CA LEU A 81 0.85 13.41 -6.81
C LEU A 81 0.09 13.78 -8.08
N LEU A 82 -1.23 13.92 -8.04
CA LEU A 82 -2.09 14.12 -9.21
C LEU A 82 -2.41 15.59 -9.55
N ARG A 83 -2.25 16.52 -8.61
CA ARG A 83 -2.48 17.95 -8.85
C ARG A 83 -1.50 18.44 -9.91
N PRO A 84 -1.94 19.18 -10.96
CA PRO A 84 -1.10 19.60 -12.09
C PRO A 84 0.13 20.41 -11.71
#